data_AF-A0A9E8N6H4-F1
#
_entry.id   AF-A0A9E8N6H4-F1
#
_cell.length_a   1.000
_cell.length_b   1.000
_cell.length_c   1.000
_cell.angle_alpha   90.00
_cell.angle_beta   90.00
_cell.angle_gamma   90.00
#
_symmetry.space_group_name_H-M   'P 1'
#
loop_
_entity.id
_entity.type
_entity.pdbx_description
1 polymer ?
#
loop_
_entity_poly.entity_id
_entity_poly.type
_entity_poly.pdbx_seq_one_letter_code
_entity_poly.pdbx_strand_id
1 'polypeptide(L)'
;MGKETAGKAAQFFLSSSRGNVVFLIIVASLIFFLNLNGWDLWNPDEPRYAQVAQEMRATGDWTLPHLNSEIYSEKPPLFFWLIASFSFLTGGVDEISARLPSALAALGCIMLTFFIGKRLFDQKAGFFAALGLLTSVEFFWLGRRANIDMALCFWVTLTITFFLLGLQEEKRSRSFYLIPYVVMGIGVLTKGPVGFLLPFLTMVVYLTAIKNFRHFKKLEIPWGLVIFILIISAWLIPACVQGGEAYTQKILFRQNIERFADTWTHQQPFYYYLEVFPAGFIPWIVLLPGALLWGFSKDQREHRLNFYFPLCWFLTIFIFFSLSTSKRELYLLPLYPAASLLLGGFISSFISSPEREGMVSKLLLFPFYVLGGIFILGGIGVCIFPFIKTPVSGLLRFFPHLIIFMVLFLAGGYLILFFIRKNKVTASFLTIVLIMVVGFLGAIEVVLPGVNPLKSAKPMCQSIIRHLPKDKEIVAYGLKLAPFNFYTGLNKIEELKTNEELMLAFNSPSVGLILLGENSFIRLKEKTLIPANIQMVEKNKIGHRSFILLEKKVEKELRQ
;
A
#
# COMPACT_ATOMS: atom_id res chain seq x y z
N MET A 1 41.94 7.71 -17.21
CA MET A 1 41.07 6.54 -17.47
C MET A 1 39.75 6.52 -16.69
N GLY A 2 39.67 6.92 -15.40
CA GLY A 2 38.42 6.77 -14.61
C GLY A 2 37.22 7.67 -14.95
N LYS A 3 37.42 8.90 -15.46
CA LYS A 3 36.30 9.80 -15.84
C LYS A 3 35.60 9.39 -17.13
N GLU A 4 36.34 8.76 -18.05
CA GLU A 4 35.82 8.35 -19.36
C GLU A 4 35.01 7.05 -19.27
N THR A 5 35.42 6.11 -18.41
CA THR A 5 34.67 4.89 -18.10
C THR A 5 33.39 5.18 -17.31
N ALA A 6 33.41 6.10 -16.34
CA ALA A 6 32.21 6.52 -15.62
C ALA A 6 31.19 7.23 -16.54
N GLY A 7 31.66 8.07 -17.47
CA GLY A 7 30.82 8.72 -18.48
C GLY A 7 30.18 7.73 -19.44
N LYS A 8 30.95 6.74 -19.94
CA LYS A 8 30.45 5.67 -20.82
C LYS A 8 29.47 4.74 -20.10
N ALA A 9 29.70 4.41 -18.83
CA ALA A 9 28.77 3.61 -18.03
C ALA A 9 27.43 4.35 -17.82
N ALA A 10 27.46 5.63 -17.43
CA ALA A 10 26.25 6.43 -17.26
C ALA A 10 25.45 6.60 -18.57
N GLN A 11 26.15 6.80 -19.71
CA GLN A 11 25.52 6.82 -21.03
C GLN A 11 24.93 5.46 -21.42
N PHE A 12 25.61 4.35 -21.10
CA PHE A 12 25.12 3.00 -21.38
C PHE A 12 23.86 2.67 -20.58
N PHE A 13 23.80 3.02 -19.29
CA PHE A 13 22.61 2.78 -18.47
C PHE A 13 21.39 3.55 -19.00
N LEU A 14 21.54 4.82 -19.34
CA LEU A 14 20.44 5.65 -19.85
C LEU A 14 19.99 5.28 -21.28
N SER A 15 20.87 4.70 -22.09
CA SER A 15 20.58 4.33 -23.49
C SER A 15 20.18 2.87 -23.67
N SER A 16 20.58 1.97 -22.78
CA SER A 16 20.27 0.53 -22.89
C SER A 16 19.04 0.13 -22.10
N SER A 17 18.07 -0.48 -22.80
CA SER A 17 16.86 -1.01 -22.15
C SER A 17 17.19 -2.05 -21.09
N ARG A 18 18.29 -2.80 -21.24
CA ARG A 18 18.74 -3.80 -20.25
C ARG A 18 19.33 -3.13 -19.02
N GLY A 19 20.13 -2.07 -19.20
CA GLY A 19 20.71 -1.30 -18.09
C GLY A 19 19.62 -0.68 -17.21
N ASN A 20 18.61 -0.05 -17.82
CA ASN A 20 17.47 0.51 -17.10
C ASN A 20 16.72 -0.53 -16.27
N VAL A 21 16.45 -1.71 -16.85
CA VAL A 21 15.76 -2.81 -16.16
C VAL A 21 16.56 -3.28 -14.94
N VAL A 22 17.86 -3.56 -15.11
CA VAL A 22 18.72 -4.01 -14.02
C VAL A 22 18.79 -2.95 -12.91
N PHE A 23 18.95 -1.68 -13.27
CA PHE A 23 18.98 -0.59 -12.30
C PHE A 23 17.66 -0.49 -11.52
N LEU A 24 16.53 -0.51 -12.21
CA LEU A 24 15.20 -0.45 -11.57
C LEU A 24 14.99 -1.63 -10.63
N ILE A 25 15.37 -2.85 -11.02
CA ILE A 25 15.30 -4.03 -10.17
C ILE A 25 16.16 -3.84 -8.92
N ILE A 26 17.42 -3.41 -9.06
CA ILE A 26 18.32 -3.22 -7.91
C ILE A 26 17.74 -2.20 -6.93
N VAL A 27 17.35 -1.01 -7.41
CA VAL A 27 16.84 0.06 -6.54
C VAL A 27 15.50 -0.32 -5.92
N ALA A 28 14.59 -0.95 -6.69
CA ALA A 28 13.33 -1.45 -6.15
C ALA A 28 13.57 -2.56 -5.12
N SER A 29 14.52 -3.47 -5.35
CA SER A 29 14.88 -4.52 -4.41
C SER A 29 15.38 -3.94 -3.08
N LEU A 30 16.26 -2.94 -3.13
CA LEU A 30 16.72 -2.22 -1.94
C LEU A 30 15.57 -1.55 -1.19
N ILE A 31 14.61 -0.96 -1.89
CA ILE A 31 13.49 -0.25 -1.26
C ILE A 31 12.41 -1.18 -0.73
N PHE A 32 12.08 -2.28 -1.41
CA PHE A 32 10.90 -3.09 -1.07
C PHE A 32 11.23 -4.39 -0.33
N PHE A 33 12.48 -4.83 -0.31
CA PHE A 33 12.87 -6.12 0.29
C PHE A 33 13.90 -6.00 1.40
N LEU A 34 14.74 -4.95 1.40
CA LEU A 34 15.68 -4.72 2.50
C LEU A 34 14.93 -4.55 3.81
N ASN A 35 15.39 -5.23 4.87
CA ASN A 35 14.88 -5.11 6.24
C ASN A 35 13.34 -5.23 6.34
N LEU A 36 12.76 -6.18 5.61
CA LEU A 36 11.31 -6.39 5.55
C LEU A 36 10.71 -6.85 6.90
N ASN A 37 11.53 -7.47 7.73
CA ASN A 37 11.27 -7.87 9.12
C ASN A 37 11.79 -6.86 10.17
N GLY A 38 12.23 -5.67 9.77
CA GLY A 38 12.83 -4.68 10.67
C GLY A 38 11.89 -4.07 11.70
N TRP A 39 10.58 -4.28 11.54
CA TRP A 39 9.56 -3.88 12.51
C TRP A 39 8.37 -4.84 12.42
N ASP A 40 7.60 -4.90 13.51
CA ASP A 40 6.47 -5.80 13.67
C ASP A 40 5.30 -5.42 12.73
N LEU A 41 4.33 -6.32 12.57
CA LEU A 41 3.11 -6.07 11.82
C LEU A 41 2.26 -5.01 12.54
N TRP A 42 1.93 -3.93 11.83
CA TRP A 42 1.18 -2.83 12.41
C TRP A 42 -0.30 -2.86 12.06
N ASN A 43 -1.11 -2.53 13.06
CA ASN A 43 -2.55 -2.42 12.92
C ASN A 43 -2.99 -1.42 11.82
N PRO A 44 -4.23 -1.56 11.31
CA PRO A 44 -5.17 -2.66 11.58
C PRO A 44 -5.06 -3.84 10.61
N ASP A 45 -4.40 -3.64 9.46
CA ASP A 45 -4.52 -4.55 8.31
C ASP A 45 -3.49 -5.69 8.35
N GLU A 46 -2.22 -5.42 8.66
CA GLU A 46 -1.16 -6.44 8.53
C GLU A 46 -1.34 -7.64 9.47
N PRO A 47 -1.54 -7.47 10.80
CA PRO A 47 -1.71 -8.61 11.70
C PRO A 47 -2.99 -9.39 11.39
N ARG A 48 -4.03 -8.71 10.89
CA ARG A 48 -5.27 -9.37 10.46
C ARG A 48 -5.03 -10.27 9.27
N TYR A 49 -4.35 -9.80 8.23
CA TYR A 49 -4.08 -10.60 7.05
C TYR A 49 -3.12 -11.75 7.35
N ALA A 50 -2.12 -11.51 8.21
CA ALA A 50 -1.22 -12.55 8.68
C ALA A 50 -1.95 -13.60 9.51
N GLN A 51 -2.84 -13.22 10.43
CA GLN A 51 -3.63 -14.16 11.23
C GLN A 51 -4.54 -15.03 10.35
N VAL A 52 -5.23 -14.45 9.36
CA VAL A 52 -6.07 -15.23 8.44
C VAL A 52 -5.24 -16.27 7.69
N ALA A 53 -4.06 -15.87 7.19
CA ALA A 53 -3.15 -16.79 6.52
C ALA A 53 -2.58 -17.87 7.47
N GLN A 54 -2.36 -17.53 8.73
CA GLN A 54 -1.88 -18.45 9.75
C GLN A 54 -2.93 -19.50 10.09
N GLU A 55 -4.19 -19.10 10.30
CA GLU A 55 -5.31 -20.02 10.54
C GLU A 55 -5.54 -20.93 9.33
N MET A 56 -5.53 -20.37 8.12
CA MET A 56 -5.63 -21.14 6.87
C MET A 56 -4.55 -22.24 6.76
N ARG A 57 -3.31 -21.93 7.14
CA ARG A 57 -2.23 -22.92 7.18
C ARG A 57 -2.43 -23.95 8.29
N ALA A 58 -2.88 -23.52 9.46
CA ALA A 58 -3.06 -24.39 10.62
C ALA A 58 -4.22 -25.38 10.43
N THR A 59 -5.32 -24.95 9.80
CA THR A 59 -6.49 -25.81 9.54
C THR A 59 -6.35 -26.64 8.27
N GLY A 60 -5.53 -26.18 7.31
CA GLY A 60 -5.47 -26.76 5.96
C GLY A 60 -6.68 -26.39 5.09
N ASP A 61 -7.57 -25.51 5.55
CA ASP A 61 -8.71 -25.02 4.78
C ASP A 61 -8.32 -23.78 3.97
N TRP A 62 -8.03 -23.99 2.68
CA TRP A 62 -7.72 -22.93 1.73
C TRP A 62 -8.98 -22.34 1.08
N THR A 63 -10.15 -22.91 1.32
CA THR A 63 -11.39 -22.48 0.67
C THR A 63 -12.05 -21.36 1.46
N LEU A 64 -12.22 -21.54 2.78
CA LEU A 64 -12.95 -20.61 3.62
C LEU A 64 -12.00 -19.90 4.61
N PRO A 65 -11.78 -18.57 4.47
CA PRO A 65 -10.93 -17.82 5.38
C PRO A 65 -11.53 -17.77 6.79
N HIS A 66 -10.67 -17.90 7.81
CA HIS A 66 -11.04 -17.75 9.22
C HIS A 66 -10.20 -16.65 9.88
N LEU A 67 -10.80 -15.97 10.86
CA LEU A 67 -10.14 -15.01 11.73
C LEU A 67 -10.72 -15.17 13.12
N ASN A 68 -9.85 -15.36 14.11
CA ASN A 68 -10.27 -15.64 15.48
C ASN A 68 -11.12 -16.92 15.58
N SER A 69 -10.82 -17.92 14.75
CA SER A 69 -11.60 -19.16 14.59
C SER A 69 -13.05 -18.96 14.11
N GLU A 70 -13.40 -17.77 13.62
CA GLU A 70 -14.70 -17.48 13.01
C GLU A 70 -14.54 -17.26 11.51
N ILE A 71 -15.61 -17.56 10.74
CA ILE A 71 -15.61 -17.36 9.29
C ILE A 71 -15.38 -15.87 8.95
N TYR A 72 -14.32 -15.61 8.19
CA TYR A 72 -13.94 -14.28 7.73
C TYR A 72 -14.52 -14.00 6.34
N SER A 73 -15.63 -13.25 6.29
CA SER A 73 -16.40 -12.97 5.07
C SER A 73 -16.17 -11.58 4.47
N GLU A 74 -15.11 -10.85 4.85
CA GLU A 74 -14.90 -9.48 4.37
C GLU A 74 -14.09 -9.38 3.05
N LYS A 75 -13.27 -10.40 2.75
CA LYS A 75 -12.35 -10.40 1.61
C LYS A 75 -12.25 -11.77 0.94
N PRO A 76 -12.10 -11.80 -0.39
CA PRO A 76 -11.68 -12.99 -1.13
C PRO A 76 -10.28 -13.48 -0.72
N PRO A 77 -9.88 -14.70 -1.10
CA PRO A 77 -8.87 -15.45 -0.37
C PRO A 77 -7.46 -15.25 -0.93
N LEU A 78 -7.30 -14.73 -2.16
CA LEU A 78 -6.03 -14.83 -2.89
C LEU A 78 -4.87 -14.17 -2.15
N PHE A 79 -5.12 -13.03 -1.50
CA PHE A 79 -4.05 -12.37 -0.76
C PHE A 79 -3.58 -13.21 0.44
N PHE A 80 -4.50 -13.91 1.10
CA PHE A 80 -4.18 -14.85 2.18
C PHE A 80 -3.47 -16.10 1.64
N TRP A 81 -3.88 -16.60 0.46
CA TRP A 81 -3.17 -17.68 -0.23
C TRP A 81 -1.72 -17.31 -0.52
N LEU A 82 -1.47 -16.09 -0.98
CA LEU A 82 -0.11 -15.62 -1.25
C LEU A 82 0.72 -15.55 0.04
N ILE A 83 0.19 -14.97 1.12
CA ILE A 83 0.87 -14.94 2.43
C ILE A 83 1.15 -16.35 2.93
N ALA A 84 0.15 -17.22 2.96
CA ALA A 84 0.28 -18.60 3.40
C ALA A 84 1.28 -19.38 2.53
N SER A 85 1.32 -19.13 1.23
CA SER A 85 2.29 -19.75 0.31
C SER A 85 3.73 -19.29 0.60
N PHE A 86 3.94 -17.99 0.81
CA PHE A 86 5.28 -17.48 1.16
C PHE A 86 5.73 -17.91 2.55
N SER A 87 4.79 -18.21 3.46
CA SER A 87 5.11 -18.74 4.79
C SER A 87 5.84 -20.08 4.77
N PHE A 88 5.74 -20.85 3.66
CA PHE A 88 6.55 -22.06 3.49
C PHE A 88 8.04 -21.79 3.36
N LEU A 89 8.46 -20.58 2.95
CA LEU A 89 9.88 -20.20 2.85
C LEU A 89 10.53 -19.98 4.22
N THR A 90 9.75 -19.53 5.20
CA THR A 90 10.22 -19.17 6.56
C THR A 90 9.76 -20.17 7.62
N GLY A 91 8.94 -21.16 7.25
CA GLY A 91 8.40 -22.19 8.15
C GLY A 91 7.17 -21.75 8.96
N GLY A 92 6.74 -20.49 8.81
CA GLY A 92 5.71 -19.84 9.61
C GLY A 92 5.21 -18.57 8.95
N VAL A 93 4.01 -18.12 9.30
CA VAL A 93 3.59 -16.77 8.93
C VAL A 93 4.32 -15.80 9.86
N ASP A 94 5.08 -14.89 9.27
CA ASP A 94 5.96 -13.91 9.90
C ASP A 94 5.88 -12.57 9.16
N GLU A 95 6.68 -11.58 9.56
CA GLU A 95 6.71 -10.27 8.92
C GLU A 95 7.12 -10.35 7.44
N ILE A 96 8.02 -11.26 7.08
CA ILE A 96 8.55 -11.41 5.71
C ILE A 96 7.47 -12.00 4.80
N SER A 97 6.95 -13.17 5.14
CA SER A 97 5.92 -13.88 4.37
C SER A 97 4.64 -13.04 4.21
N ALA A 98 4.26 -12.26 5.23
CA ALA A 98 3.12 -11.35 5.15
C ALA A 98 3.34 -10.19 4.15
N ARG A 99 4.56 -9.65 4.06
CA ARG A 99 4.86 -8.46 3.24
C ARG A 99 5.36 -8.77 1.82
N LEU A 100 5.90 -9.97 1.59
CA LEU A 100 6.42 -10.41 0.29
C LEU A 100 5.41 -10.25 -0.87
N PRO A 101 4.12 -10.60 -0.74
CA PRO A 101 3.15 -10.37 -1.80
C PRO A 101 3.09 -8.92 -2.28
N SER A 102 3.06 -7.97 -1.33
CA SER A 102 3.00 -6.54 -1.64
C SER A 102 4.32 -6.02 -2.21
N ALA A 103 5.46 -6.46 -1.70
CA ALA A 103 6.78 -6.08 -2.23
C ALA A 103 6.98 -6.55 -3.68
N LEU A 104 6.58 -7.79 -3.99
CA LEU A 104 6.64 -8.34 -5.34
C LEU A 104 5.67 -7.65 -6.30
N ALA A 105 4.45 -7.36 -5.83
CA ALA A 105 3.48 -6.60 -6.61
C ALA A 105 3.96 -5.17 -6.91
N ALA A 106 4.62 -4.50 -5.95
CA ALA A 106 5.23 -3.19 -6.15
C ALA A 106 6.34 -3.22 -7.23
N LEU A 107 7.25 -4.21 -7.15
CA LEU A 107 8.26 -4.43 -8.18
C LEU A 107 7.63 -4.69 -9.55
N GLY A 108 6.61 -5.55 -9.62
CA GLY A 108 5.86 -5.82 -10.84
C GLY A 108 5.24 -4.56 -11.44
N CYS A 109 4.60 -3.73 -10.64
CA CYS A 109 4.05 -2.44 -11.06
C CYS A 109 5.12 -1.50 -11.63
N ILE A 110 6.30 -1.42 -11.01
CA ILE A 110 7.42 -0.61 -11.50
C ILE A 110 7.89 -1.10 -12.88
N MET A 111 8.05 -2.42 -13.04
CA MET A 111 8.47 -3.02 -14.30
C MET A 111 7.44 -2.85 -15.42
N LEU A 112 6.15 -3.03 -15.10
CA LEU A 112 5.07 -2.81 -16.06
C LEU A 112 4.93 -1.32 -16.41
N THR A 113 5.12 -0.41 -15.46
CA THR A 113 5.13 1.05 -15.71
C THR A 113 6.28 1.43 -16.64
N PHE A 114 7.48 0.88 -16.42
CA PHE A 114 8.61 1.05 -17.34
C PHE A 114 8.25 0.57 -18.75
N PHE A 115 7.67 -0.62 -18.85
CA PHE A 115 7.28 -1.22 -20.11
C PHE A 115 6.20 -0.40 -20.85
N ILE A 116 5.12 -0.02 -20.17
CA ILE A 116 4.04 0.80 -20.72
C ILE A 116 4.59 2.14 -21.19
N GLY A 117 5.39 2.83 -20.38
CA GLY A 117 5.95 4.14 -20.74
C GLY A 117 6.89 4.05 -21.94
N LYS A 118 7.67 2.97 -22.05
CA LYS A 118 8.49 2.67 -23.23
C LYS A 118 7.66 2.47 -24.50
N ARG A 119 6.51 1.80 -24.38
CA ARG A 119 5.62 1.49 -25.51
C ARG A 119 4.76 2.66 -25.95
N LEU A 120 4.35 3.52 -25.02
CA LEU A 120 3.53 4.71 -25.31
C LEU A 120 4.38 5.88 -25.81
N PHE A 121 5.59 6.03 -25.30
CA PHE A 121 6.43 7.18 -25.63
C PHE A 121 7.79 6.66 -26.10
N ASP A 122 8.73 6.50 -25.18
CA ASP A 122 10.08 6.04 -25.46
C ASP A 122 10.73 5.47 -24.19
N GLN A 123 11.93 4.92 -24.34
CA GLN A 123 12.66 4.31 -23.23
C GLN A 123 12.94 5.25 -22.06
N LYS A 124 13.19 6.55 -22.30
CA LYS A 124 13.43 7.52 -21.25
C LYS A 124 12.14 7.77 -20.47
N ALA A 125 11.01 7.90 -21.16
CA ALA A 125 9.71 8.08 -20.53
C ALA A 125 9.35 6.91 -19.62
N GLY A 126 9.55 5.67 -20.09
CA GLY A 126 9.39 4.49 -19.24
C GLY A 126 10.28 4.53 -18.00
N PHE A 127 11.55 4.88 -18.17
CA PHE A 127 12.50 4.94 -17.05
C PHE A 127 12.12 6.00 -16.00
N PHE A 128 11.80 7.23 -16.42
CA PHE A 128 11.40 8.29 -15.50
C PHE A 128 10.02 8.03 -14.86
N ALA A 129 9.09 7.40 -15.58
CA ALA A 129 7.81 6.96 -15.01
C ALA A 129 8.03 5.93 -13.90
N ALA A 130 8.86 4.91 -14.16
CA ALA A 130 9.17 3.88 -13.17
C ALA A 130 9.87 4.45 -11.93
N LEU A 131 10.81 5.39 -12.09
CA LEU A 131 11.44 6.09 -10.98
C LEU A 131 10.44 6.97 -10.20
N GLY A 132 9.55 7.67 -10.90
CA GLY A 132 8.49 8.47 -10.28
C GLY A 132 7.58 7.60 -9.40
N LEU A 133 7.14 6.45 -9.93
CA LEU A 133 6.33 5.49 -9.18
C LEU A 133 7.07 4.95 -7.95
N LEU A 134 8.29 4.45 -8.16
CA LEU A 134 9.16 3.87 -7.12
C LEU A 134 9.43 4.83 -5.96
N THR A 135 9.51 6.13 -6.25
CA THR A 135 9.80 7.18 -5.26
C THR A 135 8.57 7.98 -4.81
N SER A 136 7.36 7.51 -5.12
CA SER A 136 6.11 8.09 -4.58
C SER A 136 5.87 7.60 -3.15
N VAL A 137 5.55 8.51 -2.22
CA VAL A 137 5.43 8.21 -0.78
C VAL A 137 4.41 7.11 -0.48
N GLU A 138 3.19 7.19 -1.03
CA GLU A 138 2.14 6.19 -0.77
C GLU A 138 2.50 4.84 -1.37
N PHE A 139 3.09 4.83 -2.58
CA PHE A 139 3.49 3.61 -3.26
C PHE A 139 4.60 2.87 -2.49
N PHE A 140 5.60 3.62 -2.00
CA PHE A 140 6.61 3.12 -1.06
C PHE A 140 5.97 2.52 0.20
N TRP A 141 5.10 3.29 0.84
CA TRP A 141 4.49 2.92 2.11
C TRP A 141 3.66 1.64 2.00
N LEU A 142 2.80 1.54 0.99
CA LEU A 142 1.94 0.38 0.79
C LEU A 142 2.68 -0.82 0.19
N GLY A 143 3.78 -0.61 -0.54
CA GLY A 143 4.59 -1.70 -1.10
C GLY A 143 5.40 -2.46 -0.05
N ARG A 144 5.65 -1.83 1.12
CA ARG A 144 6.40 -2.44 2.22
C ARG A 144 5.54 -3.04 3.33
N ARG A 145 4.22 -2.90 3.24
CA ARG A 145 3.28 -3.43 4.24
C ARG A 145 2.51 -4.59 3.65
N ALA A 146 2.04 -5.51 4.48
CA ALA A 146 1.10 -6.54 4.06
C ALA A 146 -0.23 -5.87 3.69
N ASN A 147 -0.38 -5.48 2.42
CA ASN A 147 -1.50 -4.71 1.94
C ASN A 147 -2.05 -5.26 0.61
N ILE A 148 -3.33 -5.61 0.65
CA ILE A 148 -4.09 -6.19 -0.45
C ILE A 148 -4.23 -5.24 -1.64
N ASP A 149 -4.20 -3.92 -1.41
CA ASP A 149 -4.27 -2.90 -2.46
C ASP A 149 -3.06 -2.92 -3.39
N MET A 150 -1.88 -3.31 -2.89
CA MET A 150 -0.69 -3.40 -3.72
C MET A 150 -0.80 -4.55 -4.73
N ALA A 151 -1.31 -5.71 -4.29
CA ALA A 151 -1.62 -6.83 -5.19
C ALA A 151 -2.69 -6.45 -6.23
N LEU A 152 -3.75 -5.76 -5.79
CA LEU A 152 -4.77 -5.23 -6.72
C LEU A 152 -4.14 -4.28 -7.75
N CYS A 153 -3.30 -3.34 -7.32
CA CYS A 153 -2.60 -2.40 -8.21
C CYS A 153 -1.81 -3.12 -9.30
N PHE A 154 -1.13 -4.23 -8.95
CA PHE A 154 -0.42 -5.07 -9.91
C PHE A 154 -1.36 -5.71 -10.93
N TRP A 155 -2.46 -6.32 -10.51
CA TRP A 155 -3.42 -6.96 -11.43
C TRP A 155 -4.09 -5.94 -12.36
N VAL A 156 -4.44 -4.75 -11.86
CA VAL A 156 -4.98 -3.65 -12.68
C VAL A 156 -3.95 -3.22 -13.72
N THR A 157 -2.70 -2.99 -13.30
CA THR A 157 -1.60 -2.57 -14.18
C THR A 157 -1.29 -3.62 -15.24
N LEU A 158 -1.27 -4.90 -14.88
CA LEU A 158 -1.04 -6.02 -15.78
C LEU A 158 -2.17 -6.15 -16.82
N THR A 159 -3.43 -6.00 -16.39
CA THR A 159 -4.59 -6.01 -17.28
C THR A 159 -4.48 -4.88 -18.32
N ILE A 160 -4.14 -3.67 -17.87
CA ILE A 160 -3.97 -2.50 -18.73
C ILE A 160 -2.77 -2.65 -19.67
N THR A 161 -1.71 -3.34 -19.23
CA THR A 161 -0.56 -3.69 -20.07
C THR A 161 -0.97 -4.58 -21.24
N PHE A 162 -1.71 -5.66 -20.98
CA PHE A 162 -2.21 -6.55 -22.03
C PHE A 162 -3.19 -5.85 -22.97
N PHE A 163 -4.05 -4.98 -22.45
CA PHE A 163 -4.92 -4.14 -23.26
C PHE A 163 -4.11 -3.23 -24.22
N LEU A 164 -3.05 -2.59 -23.73
CA LEU A 164 -2.16 -1.79 -24.57
C LEU A 164 -1.51 -2.62 -25.68
N LEU A 165 -1.05 -3.83 -25.36
CA LEU A 165 -0.47 -4.73 -26.36
C LEU A 165 -1.49 -5.12 -27.44
N GLY A 166 -2.73 -5.42 -27.04
CA GLY A 166 -3.83 -5.65 -27.97
C GLY A 166 -4.08 -4.44 -28.89
N LEU A 167 -4.00 -3.21 -28.36
CA LEU A 167 -4.20 -1.99 -29.16
C LEU A 167 -3.11 -1.78 -30.23
N GLN A 168 -1.86 -2.13 -29.92
CA GLN A 168 -0.69 -1.79 -30.76
C GLN A 168 -0.29 -2.88 -31.76
N GLU A 169 -0.59 -4.16 -31.52
CA GLU A 169 -0.13 -5.25 -32.39
C GLU A 169 -1.18 -5.63 -33.46
N GLU A 170 -0.87 -5.33 -34.74
CA GLU A 170 -1.78 -5.54 -35.89
C GLU A 170 -1.95 -7.02 -36.29
N LYS A 171 -0.91 -7.85 -36.14
CA LYS A 171 -0.94 -9.31 -36.43
C LYS A 171 -1.14 -10.07 -35.12
N ARG A 172 -2.38 -10.49 -34.85
CA ARG A 172 -2.86 -10.80 -33.49
C ARG A 172 -2.61 -12.22 -33.01
N SER A 173 -2.18 -12.31 -31.75
CA SER A 173 -2.61 -13.38 -30.85
C SER A 173 -3.88 -12.93 -30.11
N ARG A 174 -4.98 -13.67 -30.26
CA ARG A 174 -6.25 -13.47 -29.53
C ARG A 174 -6.03 -13.44 -28.00
N SER A 175 -4.93 -14.03 -27.53
CA SER A 175 -4.52 -14.09 -26.13
C SER A 175 -4.38 -12.72 -25.47
N PHE A 176 -3.96 -11.66 -26.18
CA PHE A 176 -3.86 -10.32 -25.55
C PHE A 176 -5.20 -9.74 -25.11
N TYR A 177 -6.31 -10.24 -25.64
CA TYR A 177 -7.65 -9.86 -25.21
C TYR A 177 -8.25 -10.84 -24.21
N LEU A 178 -7.90 -12.12 -24.28
CA LEU A 178 -8.40 -13.15 -23.37
C LEU A 178 -7.67 -13.18 -22.01
N ILE A 179 -6.34 -12.99 -21.99
CA ILE A 179 -5.53 -12.95 -20.76
C ILE A 179 -6.03 -11.86 -19.77
N PRO A 180 -6.37 -10.63 -20.20
CA PRO A 180 -7.02 -9.64 -19.34
C PRO A 180 -8.17 -10.19 -18.49
N TYR A 181 -9.01 -11.09 -19.03
CA TYR A 181 -10.13 -11.66 -18.27
C TYR A 181 -9.68 -12.63 -17.18
N VAL A 182 -8.60 -13.39 -17.42
CA VAL A 182 -7.95 -14.20 -16.38
C VAL A 182 -7.44 -13.29 -15.27
N VAL A 183 -6.69 -12.24 -15.64
CA VAL A 183 -6.07 -11.31 -14.69
C VAL A 183 -7.13 -10.53 -13.89
N MET A 184 -8.22 -10.10 -14.52
CA MET A 184 -9.36 -9.47 -13.83
C MET A 184 -10.04 -10.46 -12.86
N GLY A 185 -10.17 -11.74 -13.24
CA GLY A 185 -10.69 -12.78 -12.34
C GLY A 185 -9.81 -12.95 -11.10
N ILE A 186 -8.49 -12.99 -11.28
CA ILE A 186 -7.50 -13.00 -10.18
C ILE A 186 -7.60 -11.72 -9.33
N GLY A 187 -7.82 -10.56 -9.97
CA GLY A 187 -8.10 -9.30 -9.29
C GLY A 187 -9.35 -9.37 -8.41
N VAL A 188 -10.41 -10.03 -8.88
CA VAL A 188 -11.62 -10.27 -8.09
C VAL A 188 -11.36 -11.20 -6.91
N LEU A 189 -10.59 -12.28 -7.10
CA LEU A 189 -10.15 -13.15 -6.02
C LEU A 189 -9.19 -12.47 -5.03
N THR A 190 -8.67 -11.29 -5.36
CA THR A 190 -7.86 -10.46 -4.45
C THR A 190 -8.74 -9.54 -3.62
N LYS A 191 -9.52 -8.65 -4.25
CA LYS A 191 -10.20 -7.55 -3.54
C LYS A 191 -11.67 -7.37 -3.93
N GLY A 192 -12.28 -8.38 -4.55
CA GLY A 192 -13.67 -8.34 -4.98
C GLY A 192 -13.87 -7.56 -6.29
N PRO A 193 -15.09 -7.09 -6.58
CA PRO A 193 -15.50 -6.58 -7.90
C PRO A 193 -14.61 -5.47 -8.48
N VAL A 194 -13.96 -4.67 -7.63
CA VAL A 194 -13.04 -3.60 -8.06
C VAL A 194 -11.85 -4.14 -8.89
N GLY A 195 -11.46 -5.40 -8.72
CA GLY A 195 -10.43 -6.04 -9.53
C GLY A 195 -10.77 -6.17 -11.01
N PHE A 196 -12.07 -6.23 -11.33
CA PHE A 196 -12.57 -6.19 -12.71
C PHE A 196 -12.99 -4.77 -13.11
N LEU A 197 -13.74 -4.08 -12.26
CA LEU A 197 -14.36 -2.80 -12.61
C LEU A 197 -13.33 -1.73 -13.00
N LEU A 198 -12.25 -1.59 -12.23
CA LEU A 198 -11.26 -0.53 -12.48
C LEU A 198 -10.57 -0.65 -13.85
N PRO A 199 -9.95 -1.79 -14.22
CA PRO A 199 -9.30 -1.91 -15.52
C PRO A 199 -10.32 -1.96 -16.66
N PHE A 200 -11.46 -2.66 -16.50
CA PHE A 200 -12.46 -2.74 -17.56
C PHE A 200 -13.06 -1.36 -17.88
N LEU A 201 -13.44 -0.59 -16.85
CA LEU A 201 -13.95 0.77 -17.04
C LEU A 201 -12.88 1.67 -17.69
N THR A 202 -11.61 1.51 -17.31
CA THR A 202 -10.49 2.24 -17.93
C THR A 202 -10.40 1.95 -19.43
N MET A 203 -10.52 0.68 -19.83
CA MET A 203 -10.51 0.27 -21.24
C MET A 203 -11.69 0.91 -22.00
N VAL A 204 -12.89 0.86 -21.44
CA VAL A 204 -14.11 1.44 -22.04
C VAL A 204 -13.98 2.96 -22.20
N VAL A 205 -13.56 3.66 -21.13
CA VAL A 205 -13.39 5.11 -21.12
C VAL A 205 -12.35 5.53 -22.15
N TYR A 206 -11.20 4.84 -22.21
CA TYR A 206 -10.18 5.13 -23.21
C TYR A 206 -10.69 4.95 -24.65
N LEU A 207 -11.28 3.79 -24.98
CA LEU A 207 -11.81 3.53 -26.33
C LEU A 207 -12.87 4.55 -26.74
N THR A 208 -13.71 4.96 -25.80
CA THR A 208 -14.74 5.99 -26.02
C THR A 208 -14.11 7.36 -26.24
N ALA A 209 -13.12 7.75 -25.42
CA ALA A 209 -12.43 9.03 -25.54
C ALA A 209 -11.73 9.18 -26.90
N ILE A 210 -11.17 8.08 -27.44
CA ILE A 210 -10.51 8.07 -28.75
C ILE A 210 -11.47 7.75 -29.92
N LYS A 211 -12.77 7.60 -29.64
CA LYS A 211 -13.83 7.24 -30.61
C LYS A 211 -13.54 5.97 -31.41
N ASN A 212 -12.83 5.00 -30.84
CA ASN A 212 -12.46 3.75 -31.50
C ASN A 212 -13.45 2.61 -31.20
N PHE A 213 -14.72 2.82 -31.56
CA PHE A 213 -15.78 1.87 -31.22
C PHE A 213 -15.64 0.51 -31.90
N ARG A 214 -14.96 0.45 -33.06
CA ARG A 214 -14.67 -0.81 -33.76
C ARG A 214 -13.80 -1.74 -32.90
N HIS A 215 -13.00 -1.19 -31.98
CA HIS A 215 -12.15 -1.98 -31.12
C HIS A 215 -12.91 -2.73 -30.02
N PHE A 216 -14.15 -2.35 -29.66
CA PHE A 216 -14.96 -3.11 -28.69
C PHE A 216 -15.22 -4.55 -29.15
N LYS A 217 -15.44 -4.76 -30.45
CA LYS A 217 -15.63 -6.12 -31.02
C LYS A 217 -14.39 -7.01 -30.84
N LYS A 218 -13.23 -6.40 -30.66
CA LYS A 218 -11.94 -7.07 -30.53
C LYS A 218 -11.63 -7.46 -29.09
N LEU A 219 -12.43 -7.02 -28.12
CA LEU A 219 -12.27 -7.36 -26.71
C LEU A 219 -12.70 -8.80 -26.39
N GLU A 220 -13.27 -9.54 -27.34
CA GLU A 220 -13.65 -10.96 -27.14
C GLU A 220 -14.61 -11.18 -25.95
N ILE A 221 -15.48 -10.20 -25.67
CA ILE A 221 -16.33 -10.14 -24.47
C ILE A 221 -17.02 -11.48 -24.15
N PRO A 222 -17.68 -12.19 -25.09
CA PRO A 222 -18.35 -13.45 -24.75
C PRO A 222 -17.40 -14.50 -24.18
N TRP A 223 -16.26 -14.71 -24.83
CA TRP A 223 -15.26 -15.71 -24.40
C TRP A 223 -14.47 -15.23 -23.19
N GLY A 224 -14.18 -13.94 -23.12
CA GLY A 224 -13.58 -13.31 -21.95
C GLY A 224 -14.44 -13.49 -20.70
N LEU A 225 -15.75 -13.28 -20.80
CA LEU A 225 -16.69 -13.49 -19.68
C LEU A 225 -16.73 -14.96 -19.24
N VAL A 226 -16.72 -15.91 -20.17
CA VAL A 226 -16.64 -17.35 -19.81
C VAL A 226 -15.37 -17.62 -19.00
N ILE A 227 -14.21 -17.16 -19.46
CA ILE A 227 -12.94 -17.33 -18.73
C ILE A 227 -12.99 -16.67 -17.35
N PHE A 228 -13.46 -15.43 -17.30
CA PHE A 228 -13.56 -14.65 -16.06
C PHE A 228 -14.47 -15.33 -15.02
N ILE A 229 -15.64 -15.81 -15.45
CA ILE A 229 -16.59 -16.53 -14.59
C ILE A 229 -15.97 -17.82 -14.08
N LEU A 230 -15.33 -18.61 -14.97
CA LEU A 230 -14.68 -19.86 -14.56
C LEU A 230 -13.64 -19.64 -13.45
N ILE A 231 -12.82 -18.59 -13.55
CA ILE A 231 -11.81 -18.26 -12.53
C ILE A 231 -12.46 -17.89 -11.19
N ILE A 232 -13.50 -17.06 -11.21
CA ILE A 232 -14.17 -16.64 -9.95
C ILE A 232 -14.92 -17.81 -9.32
N SER A 233 -15.68 -18.54 -10.15
CA SER A 233 -16.50 -19.67 -9.71
C SER A 233 -15.66 -20.80 -9.13
N ALA A 234 -14.41 -20.97 -9.57
CA ALA A 234 -13.49 -21.99 -9.03
C ALA A 234 -13.28 -21.89 -7.52
N TRP A 235 -13.37 -20.68 -6.95
CA TRP A 235 -13.32 -20.47 -5.51
C TRP A 235 -14.68 -20.13 -4.91
N LEU A 236 -15.44 -19.24 -5.55
CA LEU A 236 -16.64 -18.68 -4.96
C LEU A 236 -17.71 -19.75 -4.71
N ILE A 237 -17.86 -20.72 -5.62
CA ILE A 237 -18.83 -21.82 -5.46
C ILE A 237 -18.49 -22.67 -4.23
N PRO A 238 -17.31 -23.30 -4.12
CA PRO A 238 -17.00 -24.13 -2.95
C PRO A 238 -17.01 -23.33 -1.64
N ALA A 239 -16.57 -22.07 -1.65
CA ALA A 239 -16.64 -21.20 -0.46
C ALA A 239 -18.08 -20.90 -0.02
N CYS A 240 -19.00 -20.63 -0.96
CA CYS A 240 -20.42 -20.43 -0.65
C CYS A 240 -21.10 -21.71 -0.17
N VAL A 241 -20.76 -22.87 -0.76
CA VAL A 241 -21.27 -24.18 -0.31
C VAL A 241 -20.81 -24.48 1.11
N GLN A 242 -19.52 -24.28 1.41
CA GLN A 242 -18.95 -24.54 2.73
C GLN A 242 -19.38 -23.52 3.79
N GLY A 243 -19.42 -22.23 3.44
CA GLY A 243 -19.76 -21.14 4.37
C GLY A 243 -21.27 -20.93 4.57
N GLY A 244 -22.11 -21.57 3.76
CA GLY A 244 -23.56 -21.48 3.84
C GLY A 244 -24.15 -20.12 3.44
N GLU A 245 -25.45 -19.96 3.70
CA GLU A 245 -26.21 -18.77 3.28
C GLU A 245 -25.68 -17.49 3.92
N ALA A 246 -25.38 -17.52 5.22
CA ALA A 246 -24.88 -16.35 5.94
C ALA A 246 -23.56 -15.81 5.36
N TYR A 247 -22.65 -16.70 4.95
CA TYR A 247 -21.42 -16.32 4.27
C TYR A 247 -21.72 -15.74 2.88
N THR A 248 -22.54 -16.44 2.10
CA THR A 248 -22.92 -16.07 0.73
C THR A 248 -23.52 -14.66 0.67
N GLN A 249 -24.47 -14.37 1.56
CA GLN A 249 -25.10 -13.04 1.64
C GLN A 249 -24.07 -11.94 1.97
N LYS A 250 -23.16 -12.21 2.90
CA LYS A 250 -22.14 -11.25 3.31
C LYS A 250 -21.11 -10.97 2.21
N ILE A 251 -20.57 -12.01 1.57
CA ILE A 251 -19.49 -11.87 0.59
C ILE A 251 -19.97 -11.27 -0.74
N LEU A 252 -21.21 -11.58 -1.17
CA LEU A 252 -21.77 -11.09 -2.43
C LEU A 252 -22.37 -9.68 -2.31
N PHE A 253 -23.24 -9.46 -1.32
CA PHE A 253 -24.08 -8.26 -1.27
C PHE A 253 -23.56 -7.23 -0.27
N ARG A 254 -23.35 -7.62 0.99
CA ARG A 254 -23.02 -6.69 2.07
C ARG A 254 -21.68 -5.99 1.87
N GLN A 255 -20.64 -6.72 1.45
CA GLN A 255 -19.31 -6.14 1.30
C GLN A 255 -19.13 -5.29 0.04
N ASN A 256 -20.00 -5.43 -0.96
CA ASN A 256 -19.85 -4.80 -2.28
C ASN A 256 -20.89 -3.69 -2.53
N ILE A 257 -22.17 -3.96 -2.25
CA ILE A 257 -23.28 -3.05 -2.57
C ILE A 257 -23.53 -2.10 -1.39
N GLU A 258 -23.73 -2.62 -0.17
CA GLU A 258 -23.94 -1.77 1.01
C GLU A 258 -22.71 -0.91 1.28
N ARG A 259 -21.49 -1.45 1.14
CA ARG A 259 -20.27 -0.65 1.34
C ARG A 259 -20.09 0.50 0.35
N PHE A 260 -20.63 0.37 -0.87
CA PHE A 260 -20.57 1.41 -1.90
C PHE A 260 -21.72 2.42 -1.77
N ALA A 261 -22.92 1.96 -1.37
CA ALA A 261 -24.15 2.75 -1.32
C ALA A 261 -24.49 3.33 0.06
N ASP A 262 -24.28 2.58 1.14
CA ASP A 262 -24.71 2.91 2.51
C ASP A 262 -23.71 2.43 3.56
N THR A 263 -22.89 3.33 4.13
CA THR A 263 -22.10 2.98 5.32
C THR A 263 -21.94 4.09 6.34
N TRP A 264 -22.05 3.68 7.60
CA TRP A 264 -21.85 4.44 8.84
C TRP A 264 -20.37 4.68 9.19
N THR A 265 -19.42 4.24 8.36
CA THR A 265 -17.97 4.29 8.66
C THR A 265 -17.14 4.81 7.49
N HIS A 266 -16.17 5.69 7.80
CA HIS A 266 -15.25 6.31 6.83
C HIS A 266 -15.91 7.17 5.73
N GLN A 267 -17.01 7.85 6.05
CA GLN A 267 -17.56 8.88 5.16
C GLN A 267 -16.59 10.06 5.05
N GLN A 268 -16.36 10.50 3.82
CA GLN A 268 -15.48 11.61 3.50
C GLN A 268 -16.08 12.41 2.34
N PRO A 269 -15.82 13.73 2.27
CA PRO A 269 -16.36 14.60 1.22
C PRO A 269 -15.92 14.15 -0.18
N PHE A 270 -16.65 14.59 -1.22
CA PHE A 270 -16.32 14.22 -2.61
C PHE A 270 -14.91 14.69 -3.03
N TYR A 271 -14.42 15.78 -2.47
CA TYR A 271 -13.08 16.34 -2.74
C TYR A 271 -11.96 15.68 -1.92
N TYR A 272 -12.26 14.69 -1.06
CA TYR A 272 -11.26 14.02 -0.20
C TYR A 272 -10.00 13.57 -0.97
N TYR A 273 -10.16 13.03 -2.17
CA TYR A 273 -9.05 12.56 -2.97
C TYR A 273 -8.23 13.67 -3.64
N LEU A 274 -8.76 14.90 -3.72
CA LEU A 274 -7.97 16.08 -4.11
C LEU A 274 -6.95 16.47 -3.03
N GLU A 275 -7.14 16.05 -1.79
CA GLU A 275 -6.20 16.30 -0.69
C GLU A 275 -5.22 15.12 -0.53
N VAL A 276 -5.75 13.89 -0.59
CA VAL A 276 -4.97 12.67 -0.34
C VAL A 276 -3.99 12.35 -1.46
N PHE A 277 -4.42 12.44 -2.72
CA PHE A 277 -3.55 12.07 -3.84
C PHE A 277 -2.28 12.94 -3.89
N PRO A 278 -2.34 14.28 -3.77
CA PRO A 278 -1.15 15.11 -3.68
C PRO A 278 -0.15 14.66 -2.63
N ALA A 279 -0.61 14.34 -1.40
CA ALA A 279 0.26 13.93 -0.31
C ALA A 279 0.98 12.60 -0.60
N GLY A 280 0.25 11.63 -1.15
CA GLY A 280 0.82 10.32 -1.47
C GLY A 280 1.73 10.32 -2.71
N PHE A 281 1.51 11.24 -3.65
CA PHE A 281 2.32 11.39 -4.87
C PHE A 281 3.47 12.40 -4.73
N ILE A 282 3.78 12.88 -3.52
CA ILE A 282 5.01 13.63 -3.23
C ILE A 282 6.23 12.77 -3.63
N PRO A 283 7.27 13.37 -4.24
CA PRO A 283 7.43 14.79 -4.57
C PRO A 283 6.88 15.18 -5.96
N TRP A 284 6.36 14.21 -6.71
CA TRP A 284 6.06 14.36 -8.13
C TRP A 284 4.81 15.18 -8.44
N ILE A 285 3.94 15.37 -7.46
CA ILE A 285 2.70 16.15 -7.60
C ILE A 285 2.93 17.54 -8.22
N VAL A 286 4.02 18.22 -7.87
CA VAL A 286 4.32 19.57 -8.40
C VAL A 286 4.56 19.59 -9.92
N LEU A 287 4.98 18.46 -10.50
CA LEU A 287 5.25 18.33 -11.93
C LEU A 287 4.01 17.88 -12.71
N LEU A 288 2.97 17.37 -12.03
CA LEU A 288 1.79 16.82 -12.68
C LEU A 288 0.96 17.87 -13.44
N PRO A 289 0.73 19.11 -12.93
CA PRO A 289 0.07 20.15 -13.71
C PRO A 289 0.81 20.47 -15.01
N GLY A 290 2.15 20.53 -14.96
CA GLY A 290 2.98 20.73 -16.15
C GLY A 290 2.86 19.59 -17.16
N ALA A 291 2.79 18.35 -16.68
CA ALA A 291 2.56 17.18 -17.51
C ALA A 291 1.19 17.20 -18.20
N LEU A 292 0.13 17.67 -17.51
CA LEU A 292 -1.19 17.83 -18.11
C LEU A 292 -1.21 18.90 -19.19
N LEU A 293 -0.68 20.10 -18.89
CA LEU A 293 -0.59 21.20 -19.86
C LEU A 293 0.19 20.78 -21.12
N TRP A 294 1.31 20.07 -20.94
CA TRP A 294 2.10 19.53 -22.03
C TRP A 294 1.33 18.50 -22.88
N GLY A 295 0.60 17.59 -22.24
CA GLY A 295 -0.11 16.53 -22.95
C GLY A 295 -1.25 17.07 -23.81
N PHE A 296 -1.99 18.06 -23.29
CA PHE A 296 -3.05 18.74 -24.05
C PHE A 296 -2.51 19.65 -25.16
N SER A 297 -1.26 20.13 -25.06
CA SER A 297 -0.64 20.97 -26.09
C SER A 297 -0.08 20.20 -27.29
N LYS A 298 -0.32 18.89 -27.42
CA LYS A 298 0.21 18.07 -28.52
C LYS A 298 -0.68 18.16 -29.76
N ASP A 299 -0.12 18.56 -30.89
CA ASP A 299 -0.87 18.71 -32.14
C ASP A 299 -0.95 17.42 -32.97
N GLN A 300 0.03 16.54 -32.82
CA GLN A 300 0.05 15.26 -33.52
C GLN A 300 -0.90 14.25 -32.86
N ARG A 301 -1.76 13.63 -33.67
CA ARG A 301 -2.78 12.68 -33.21
C ARG A 301 -2.19 11.54 -32.40
N GLU A 302 -1.11 10.92 -32.88
CA GLU A 302 -0.46 9.79 -32.21
C GLU A 302 0.01 10.16 -30.79
N HIS A 303 0.76 11.26 -30.66
CA HIS A 303 1.20 11.76 -29.37
C HIS A 303 0.04 12.07 -28.41
N ARG A 304 -1.08 12.59 -28.91
CA ARG A 304 -2.30 12.80 -28.09
C ARG A 304 -2.90 11.49 -27.61
N LEU A 305 -3.00 10.47 -28.46
CA LEU A 305 -3.54 9.16 -28.08
C LEU A 305 -2.69 8.50 -26.98
N ASN A 306 -1.37 8.58 -27.11
CA ASN A 306 -0.44 8.04 -26.12
C ASN A 306 -0.53 8.76 -24.77
N PHE A 307 -0.85 10.06 -24.75
CA PHE A 307 -1.15 10.82 -23.54
C PHE A 307 -2.54 10.50 -22.95
N TYR A 308 -3.57 10.34 -23.80
CA TYR A 308 -4.92 10.00 -23.34
C TYR A 308 -5.00 8.64 -22.67
N PHE A 309 -4.13 7.69 -23.02
CA PHE A 309 -4.12 6.37 -22.38
C PHE A 309 -3.93 6.44 -20.85
N PRO A 310 -2.80 6.96 -20.31
CA PRO A 310 -2.63 7.11 -18.87
C PRO A 310 -3.57 8.17 -18.27
N LEU A 311 -4.00 9.19 -19.03
CA LEU A 311 -4.96 10.16 -18.52
C LEU A 311 -6.34 9.53 -18.25
N CYS A 312 -6.87 8.74 -19.19
CA CYS A 312 -8.14 8.03 -19.02
C CYS A 312 -8.06 7.04 -17.86
N TRP A 313 -6.93 6.32 -17.72
CA TRP A 313 -6.70 5.45 -16.57
C TRP A 313 -6.74 6.22 -15.25
N PHE A 314 -5.97 7.31 -15.14
CA PHE A 314 -5.95 8.17 -13.96
C PHE A 314 -7.35 8.66 -13.60
N LEU A 315 -8.04 9.30 -14.55
CA LEU A 315 -9.36 9.90 -14.34
C LEU A 315 -10.42 8.85 -13.99
N THR A 316 -10.37 7.68 -14.63
CA THR A 316 -11.33 6.60 -14.35
C THR A 316 -11.29 6.21 -12.88
N ILE A 317 -10.10 5.90 -12.36
CA ILE A 317 -9.95 5.44 -10.97
C ILE A 317 -10.22 6.57 -10.00
N PHE A 318 -9.70 7.77 -10.29
CA PHE A 318 -9.90 8.94 -9.44
C PHE A 318 -11.38 9.30 -9.29
N ILE A 319 -12.13 9.37 -10.40
CA ILE A 319 -13.55 9.68 -10.40
C ILE A 319 -14.35 8.53 -9.77
N PHE A 320 -14.07 7.28 -10.13
CA PHE A 320 -14.76 6.11 -9.58
C PHE A 320 -14.75 6.10 -8.05
N PHE A 321 -13.58 6.29 -7.43
CA PHE A 321 -13.50 6.33 -5.97
C PHE A 321 -14.03 7.63 -5.38
N SER A 322 -13.89 8.77 -6.06
CA SER A 322 -14.46 10.05 -5.58
C SER A 322 -15.99 10.01 -5.48
N LEU A 323 -16.65 9.26 -6.36
CA LEU A 323 -18.09 9.02 -6.34
C LEU A 323 -18.53 8.01 -5.27
N SER A 324 -17.61 7.22 -4.70
CA SER A 324 -17.94 6.27 -3.64
C SER A 324 -18.17 6.97 -2.30
N THR A 325 -19.14 6.50 -1.52
CA THR A 325 -19.46 7.06 -0.19
C THR A 325 -18.36 6.74 0.84
N SER A 326 -17.88 5.49 0.87
CA SER A 326 -16.80 5.04 1.74
C SER A 326 -15.42 5.30 1.10
N LYS A 327 -14.60 6.15 1.72
CA LYS A 327 -13.28 6.52 1.19
C LYS A 327 -12.15 6.16 2.13
N ARG A 328 -11.06 5.64 1.57
CA ARG A 328 -9.79 5.37 2.26
C ARG A 328 -8.64 5.79 1.36
N GLU A 329 -7.58 6.32 1.96
CA GLU A 329 -6.41 6.81 1.23
C GLU A 329 -5.83 5.79 0.24
N LEU A 330 -5.69 4.54 0.67
CA LEU A 330 -5.10 3.45 -0.10
C LEU A 330 -5.89 3.02 -1.35
N TYR A 331 -7.16 3.43 -1.49
CA TYR A 331 -7.99 3.02 -2.65
C TYR A 331 -7.48 3.61 -3.96
N LEU A 332 -6.78 4.74 -3.90
CA LEU A 332 -6.21 5.36 -5.09
C LEU A 332 -4.99 4.63 -5.63
N LEU A 333 -4.36 3.72 -4.88
CA LEU A 333 -3.08 3.13 -5.28
C LEU A 333 -3.02 2.65 -6.76
N PRO A 334 -4.06 2.03 -7.35
CA PRO A 334 -4.02 1.59 -8.75
C PRO A 334 -3.96 2.69 -9.82
N LEU A 335 -4.06 3.99 -9.46
CA LEU A 335 -3.85 5.11 -10.40
C LEU A 335 -2.41 5.66 -10.41
N TYR A 336 -1.58 5.29 -9.43
CA TYR A 336 -0.20 5.80 -9.31
C TYR A 336 0.68 5.45 -10.52
N PRO A 337 0.59 4.23 -11.12
CA PRO A 337 1.26 3.95 -12.38
C PRO A 337 0.86 4.92 -13.49
N ALA A 338 -0.43 5.24 -13.61
CA ALA A 338 -0.95 6.17 -14.60
C ALA A 338 -0.41 7.60 -14.41
N ALA A 339 -0.43 8.11 -13.17
CA ALA A 339 0.14 9.41 -12.83
C ALA A 339 1.63 9.47 -13.17
N SER A 340 2.36 8.38 -12.90
CA SER A 340 3.79 8.27 -13.18
C SER A 340 4.09 8.20 -14.68
N LEU A 341 3.22 7.59 -15.48
CA LEU A 341 3.34 7.58 -16.95
C LEU A 341 3.16 8.98 -17.55
N LEU A 342 2.20 9.76 -17.04
CA LEU A 342 2.03 11.18 -17.43
C LEU A 342 3.31 11.97 -17.15
N LEU A 343 3.88 11.80 -15.96
CA LEU A 343 5.16 12.40 -15.56
C LEU A 343 6.31 11.96 -16.48
N GLY A 344 6.46 10.66 -16.74
CA GLY A 344 7.55 10.11 -17.55
C GLY A 344 7.51 10.62 -18.99
N GLY A 345 6.34 10.63 -19.62
CA GLY A 345 6.14 11.18 -20.96
C GLY A 345 6.50 12.67 -21.03
N PHE A 346 6.06 13.44 -20.03
CA PHE A 346 6.40 14.86 -19.89
C PHE A 346 7.92 15.06 -19.81
N ILE A 347 8.60 14.39 -18.86
CA ILE A 347 10.05 14.54 -18.65
C ILE A 347 10.86 14.12 -19.88
N SER A 348 10.49 13.01 -20.54
CA SER A 348 11.22 12.58 -21.75
C SER A 348 11.17 13.62 -22.86
N SER A 349 10.01 14.24 -23.07
CA SER A 349 9.86 15.24 -24.11
C SER A 349 10.71 16.49 -23.87
N PHE A 350 10.91 16.87 -22.60
CA PHE A 350 11.78 17.98 -22.21
C PHE A 350 13.24 17.68 -22.49
N ILE A 351 13.67 16.45 -22.23
CA ILE A 351 15.05 16.02 -22.46
C ILE A 351 15.36 15.94 -23.96
N SER A 352 14.37 15.54 -24.77
CA SER A 352 14.57 15.29 -26.21
C SER A 352 14.33 16.53 -27.09
N SER A 353 13.76 17.62 -26.57
CA SER A 353 13.57 18.87 -27.33
C SER A 353 13.88 20.11 -26.47
N PRO A 354 15.17 20.37 -26.16
CA PRO A 354 15.59 21.47 -25.28
C PRO A 354 15.33 22.86 -25.86
N GLU A 355 15.21 22.98 -27.19
CA GLU A 355 15.15 24.25 -27.94
C GLU A 355 13.79 24.95 -27.90
N ARG A 356 12.83 24.51 -27.08
CA ARG A 356 11.63 25.31 -26.78
C ARG A 356 12.00 26.47 -25.85
N GLU A 357 12.82 27.40 -26.31
CA GLU A 357 13.13 28.64 -25.59
C GLU A 357 11.93 29.59 -25.68
N GLY A 358 11.04 29.54 -24.69
CA GLY A 358 9.86 30.39 -24.61
C GLY A 358 9.31 30.45 -23.18
N MET A 359 8.34 31.33 -22.93
CA MET A 359 7.73 31.48 -21.60
C MET A 359 7.13 30.15 -21.09
N VAL A 360 6.67 29.30 -22.01
CA VAL A 360 6.10 27.98 -21.73
C VAL A 360 7.15 27.01 -21.15
N SER A 361 8.41 27.02 -21.62
CA SER A 361 9.43 26.14 -21.02
C SER A 361 9.86 26.62 -19.64
N LYS A 362 9.96 27.94 -19.41
CA LYS A 362 10.24 28.49 -18.08
C LYS A 362 9.14 28.15 -17.07
N LEU A 363 7.87 28.24 -17.47
CA LEU A 363 6.72 27.86 -16.62
C LEU A 363 6.73 26.35 -16.29
N LEU A 364 7.12 25.51 -17.24
CA LEU A 364 7.17 24.05 -17.07
C LEU A 364 8.39 23.57 -16.26
N LEU A 365 9.45 24.37 -16.16
CA LEU A 365 10.62 24.11 -15.29
C LEU A 365 10.45 24.69 -13.87
N PHE A 366 9.54 25.65 -13.67
CA PHE A 366 9.23 26.25 -12.35
C PHE A 366 9.01 25.23 -11.23
N PRO A 367 8.31 24.10 -11.43
CA PRO A 367 8.14 23.10 -10.37
C PRO A 367 9.44 22.53 -9.80
N PHE A 368 10.52 22.45 -10.59
CA PHE A 368 11.83 22.02 -10.07
C PHE A 368 12.45 23.05 -9.13
N TYR A 369 12.23 24.35 -9.39
CA TYR A 369 12.66 25.41 -8.47
C TYR A 369 11.87 25.35 -7.16
N VAL A 370 10.56 25.13 -7.24
CA VAL A 370 9.70 24.95 -6.07
C VAL A 370 10.18 23.74 -5.25
N LEU A 371 10.45 22.60 -5.89
CA LEU A 371 10.98 21.42 -5.19
C LEU A 371 12.34 21.67 -4.55
N GLY A 372 13.27 22.32 -5.25
CA GLY A 372 14.56 22.69 -4.68
C GLY A 372 14.41 23.55 -3.43
N GLY A 373 13.49 24.52 -3.47
CA GLY A 373 13.12 25.35 -2.31
C GLY A 373 12.48 24.53 -1.17
N ILE A 374 11.53 23.65 -1.47
CA ILE A 374 10.87 22.78 -0.49
C ILE A 374 11.89 21.88 0.21
N PHE A 375 12.83 21.27 -0.52
CA PHE A 375 13.87 20.45 0.10
C PHE A 375 14.78 21.28 1.00
N ILE A 376 15.17 22.50 0.60
CA ILE A 376 15.96 23.39 1.46
C ILE A 376 15.19 23.74 2.74
N LEU A 377 13.92 24.16 2.61
CA LEU A 377 13.07 24.49 3.76
C LEU A 377 12.83 23.27 4.65
N GLY A 378 12.66 22.09 4.07
CA GLY A 378 12.56 20.82 4.80
C GLY A 378 13.83 20.53 5.60
N GLY A 379 15.00 20.74 5.00
CA GLY A 379 16.29 20.63 5.69
C GLY A 379 16.40 21.56 6.89
N ILE A 380 16.01 22.84 6.72
CA ILE A 380 15.94 23.82 7.81
C ILE A 380 14.94 23.39 8.89
N GLY A 381 13.78 22.87 8.49
CA GLY A 381 12.76 22.36 9.41
C GLY A 381 13.28 21.22 10.28
N VAL A 382 14.05 20.30 9.68
CA VAL A 382 14.74 19.22 10.42
C VAL A 382 15.77 19.79 11.42
N CYS A 383 16.46 20.89 11.10
CA CYS A 383 17.36 21.55 12.06
C CYS A 383 16.62 22.08 13.28
N ILE A 384 15.45 22.68 13.07
CA ILE A 384 14.71 23.41 14.11
C ILE A 384 13.87 22.45 14.95
N PHE A 385 13.45 21.32 14.38
CA PHE A 385 12.54 20.35 15.01
C PHE A 385 12.95 19.92 16.43
N PRO A 386 14.22 19.61 16.74
CA PRO A 386 14.64 19.24 18.11
C PRO A 386 14.52 20.38 19.15
N PHE A 387 14.50 21.64 18.71
CA PHE A 387 14.44 22.81 19.58
C PHE A 387 13.00 23.28 19.85
N ILE A 388 12.02 22.75 19.12
CA ILE A 388 10.60 22.98 19.37
C ILE A 388 10.18 22.06 20.52
N LYS A 389 10.07 22.62 21.73
CA LYS A 389 9.71 21.99 23.02
C LYS A 389 8.73 20.82 22.89
N THR A 390 9.24 19.63 22.60
CA THR A 390 8.48 18.38 22.63
C THR A 390 9.25 17.40 23.51
N PRO A 391 8.68 17.00 24.67
CA PRO A 391 9.29 16.02 25.55
C PRO A 391 9.04 14.63 24.96
N VAL A 392 9.71 14.31 23.85
CA VAL A 392 9.76 12.95 23.34
C VAL A 392 11.17 12.46 23.58
N SER A 393 11.40 11.87 24.75
CA SER A 393 12.66 11.22 25.13
C SER A 393 13.16 10.23 24.07
N GLY A 394 12.24 9.67 23.26
CA GLY A 394 12.54 8.81 22.12
C GLY A 394 13.00 9.51 20.82
N LEU A 395 13.04 10.85 20.75
CA LEU A 395 13.55 11.57 19.57
C LEU A 395 15.07 11.74 19.57
N LEU A 396 15.69 11.80 20.75
CA LEU A 396 17.13 11.98 20.91
C LEU A 396 17.94 10.87 20.23
N ARG A 397 17.42 9.63 20.19
CA ARG A 397 18.07 8.51 19.48
C ARG A 397 18.15 8.72 17.96
N PHE A 398 17.31 9.57 17.38
CA PHE A 398 17.35 9.88 15.95
C PHE A 398 18.26 11.07 15.64
N PHE A 399 18.80 11.77 16.65
CA PHE A 399 19.52 13.03 16.45
C PHE A 399 20.70 12.94 15.46
N PRO A 400 21.57 11.90 15.49
CA PRO A 400 22.64 11.77 14.50
C PRO A 400 22.10 11.61 13.07
N HIS A 401 20.90 11.06 12.94
CA HIS A 401 20.28 10.76 11.65
C HIS A 401 19.51 11.96 11.11
N LEU A 402 18.98 12.81 12.01
CA LEU A 402 18.42 14.11 11.63
C LEU A 402 19.46 14.98 10.93
N ILE A 403 20.74 14.94 11.36
CA ILE A 403 21.84 15.64 10.68
C ILE A 403 22.02 15.09 9.25
N ILE A 404 21.97 13.78 9.07
CA ILE A 404 22.10 13.15 7.74
C ILE A 404 20.94 13.58 6.83
N PHE A 405 19.69 13.52 7.32
CA PHE A 405 18.52 13.96 6.55
C PHE A 405 18.55 15.45 6.25
N MET A 406 18.99 16.27 7.20
CA MET A 406 19.19 17.70 7.03
C MET A 406 20.19 17.99 5.91
N VAL A 407 21.39 17.39 5.97
CA VAL A 407 22.42 17.57 4.94
C VAL A 407 21.93 17.06 3.59
N LEU A 408 21.26 15.91 3.55
CA LEU A 408 20.67 15.35 2.33
C LEU A 408 19.68 16.34 1.68
N PHE A 409 18.79 16.92 2.48
CA PHE A 409 17.76 17.85 2.00
C PHE A 409 18.34 19.20 1.59
N LEU A 410 19.27 19.77 2.36
CA LEU A 410 19.93 21.04 2.03
C LEU A 410 20.81 20.91 0.77
N ALA A 411 21.73 19.93 0.76
CA ALA A 411 22.63 19.71 -0.37
C ALA A 411 21.85 19.26 -1.60
N GLY A 412 20.88 18.37 -1.44
CA GLY A 412 20.01 17.91 -2.51
C GLY A 412 19.18 19.04 -3.11
N GLY A 413 18.55 19.87 -2.28
CA GLY A 413 17.81 21.05 -2.71
C GLY A 413 18.69 22.06 -3.45
N TYR A 414 19.90 22.32 -2.94
CA TYR A 414 20.89 23.15 -3.64
C TYR A 414 21.28 22.56 -5.01
N LEU A 415 21.56 21.26 -5.09
CA LEU A 415 21.93 20.59 -6.34
C LEU A 415 20.79 20.60 -7.36
N ILE A 416 19.53 20.44 -6.93
CA ILE A 416 18.36 20.58 -7.79
C ILE A 416 18.34 21.97 -8.42
N LEU A 417 18.48 23.02 -7.60
CA LEU A 417 18.51 24.42 -8.04
C LEU A 417 19.73 24.72 -8.93
N PHE A 418 20.87 24.15 -8.63
CA PHE A 418 22.09 24.30 -9.42
C PHE A 418 21.93 23.68 -10.82
N PHE A 419 21.43 22.44 -10.91
CA PHE A 419 21.25 21.76 -12.18
C PHE A 419 20.14 22.37 -13.03
N ILE A 420 19.03 22.78 -12.42
CA ILE A 420 17.90 23.36 -13.18
C ILE A 420 18.27 24.74 -13.74
N ARG A 421 19.06 25.54 -13.02
CA ARG A 421 19.63 26.81 -13.54
C ARG A 421 20.54 26.61 -14.76
N LYS A 422 21.09 25.42 -14.92
CA LYS A 422 21.91 25.00 -16.06
C LYS A 422 21.09 24.21 -17.10
N ASN A 423 19.75 24.20 -17.01
CA ASN A 423 18.84 23.43 -17.85
C ASN A 423 19.11 21.91 -17.86
N LYS A 424 19.77 21.37 -16.83
CA LYS A 424 20.07 19.93 -16.70
C LYS A 424 18.92 19.17 -16.03
N VAL A 425 17.77 19.10 -16.70
CA VAL A 425 16.52 18.48 -16.16
C VAL A 425 16.74 17.05 -15.67
N THR A 426 17.48 16.23 -16.42
CA THR A 426 17.79 14.85 -16.02
C THR A 426 18.55 14.80 -14.70
N ALA A 427 19.54 15.66 -14.51
CA ALA A 427 20.33 15.69 -13.27
C ALA A 427 19.48 16.17 -12.08
N SER A 428 18.63 17.20 -12.27
CA SER A 428 17.67 17.64 -11.25
C SER A 428 16.69 16.53 -10.86
N PHE A 429 16.10 15.84 -11.85
CA PHE A 429 15.17 14.73 -11.60
C PHE A 429 15.85 13.59 -10.83
N LEU A 430 17.04 13.15 -11.28
CA LEU A 430 17.79 12.09 -10.61
C LEU A 430 18.27 12.50 -9.20
N THR A 431 18.50 13.80 -8.96
CA THR A 431 18.80 14.30 -7.61
C THR A 431 17.59 14.16 -6.70
N ILE A 432 16.38 14.49 -7.18
CA ILE A 432 15.13 14.28 -6.42
C ILE A 432 14.95 12.78 -6.11
N VAL A 433 15.12 11.91 -7.12
CA VAL A 433 15.07 10.45 -6.93
C VAL A 433 16.08 10.01 -5.87
N LEU A 434 17.32 10.48 -5.93
CA LEU A 434 18.35 10.12 -4.96
C LEU A 434 17.98 10.54 -3.53
N ILE A 435 17.46 11.76 -3.35
CA ILE A 435 16.97 12.23 -2.04
C ILE A 435 15.87 11.30 -1.52
N MET A 436 14.89 10.96 -2.38
CA MET A 436 13.79 10.07 -1.98
C MET A 436 14.28 8.65 -1.67
N VAL A 437 15.18 8.08 -2.47
CA VAL A 437 15.74 6.74 -2.26
C VAL A 437 16.52 6.70 -0.94
N VAL A 438 17.44 7.63 -0.71
CA VAL A 438 18.20 7.69 0.55
C VAL A 438 17.27 7.98 1.73
N GLY A 439 16.27 8.85 1.54
CA GLY A 439 15.21 9.12 2.51
C GLY A 439 14.46 7.87 2.92
N PHE A 440 14.02 7.06 1.95
CA PHE A 440 13.33 5.79 2.17
C PHE A 440 14.24 4.75 2.82
N LEU A 441 15.50 4.62 2.40
CA LEU A 441 16.44 3.71 3.06
C LEU A 441 16.68 4.11 4.52
N GLY A 442 16.85 5.40 4.81
CA GLY A 442 16.91 5.89 6.19
C GLY A 442 15.61 5.64 6.96
N ALA A 443 14.45 5.75 6.31
CA ALA A 443 13.18 5.40 6.93
C ALA A 443 13.10 3.91 7.28
N ILE A 444 13.54 3.03 6.37
CA ILE A 444 13.55 1.57 6.53
C ILE A 444 14.48 1.13 7.66
N GLU A 445 15.71 1.61 7.68
CA GLU A 445 16.74 1.15 8.62
C GLU A 445 16.59 1.77 10.01
N VAL A 446 15.99 2.96 10.09
CA VAL A 446 16.08 3.77 11.31
C VAL A 446 14.70 4.19 11.77
N VAL A 447 13.95 4.92 10.94
CA VAL A 447 12.71 5.57 11.39
C VAL A 447 11.65 4.52 11.74
N LEU A 448 11.42 3.53 10.88
CA LEU A 448 10.38 2.51 11.08
C LEU A 448 10.71 1.55 12.25
N PRO A 449 11.92 0.97 12.35
CA PRO A 449 12.33 0.21 13.53
C PRO A 449 12.31 1.05 14.79
N GLY A 450 12.73 2.31 14.70
CA GLY A 450 12.64 3.26 15.80
C GLY A 450 11.21 3.48 16.26
N VAL A 451 10.25 3.69 15.35
CA VAL A 451 8.83 3.86 15.70
C VAL A 451 8.18 2.57 16.21
N ASN A 452 8.74 1.40 15.93
CA ASN A 452 8.15 0.10 16.26
C ASN A 452 7.71 -0.07 17.73
N PRO A 453 8.50 0.30 18.76
CA PRO A 453 8.07 0.18 20.16
C PRO A 453 6.82 0.98 20.50
N LEU A 454 6.51 2.02 19.71
CA LEU A 454 5.30 2.82 19.89
C LEU A 454 4.08 2.22 19.20
N LYS A 455 4.26 1.29 18.26
CA LYS A 455 3.18 0.75 17.40
C LYS A 455 2.95 -0.75 17.55
N SER A 456 3.94 -1.49 18.04
CA SER A 456 3.91 -2.94 18.12
C SER A 456 2.99 -3.42 19.24
N ALA A 457 2.15 -4.42 18.93
CA ALA A 457 1.40 -5.16 19.93
C ALA A 457 2.20 -6.30 20.56
N LYS A 458 3.36 -6.65 19.99
CA LYS A 458 4.18 -7.80 20.37
C LYS A 458 4.63 -7.76 21.83
N PRO A 459 5.06 -6.62 22.42
CA PRO A 459 5.39 -6.56 23.85
C PRO A 459 4.21 -6.95 24.75
N MET A 460 3.00 -6.46 24.42
CA MET A 460 1.79 -6.81 25.15
C MET A 460 1.44 -8.30 24.99
N CYS A 461 1.64 -8.86 23.80
CA CYS A 461 1.41 -10.29 23.55
C CYS A 461 2.42 -11.18 24.30
N GLN A 462 3.67 -10.75 24.40
CA GLN A 462 4.67 -11.44 25.21
C GLN A 462 4.33 -11.41 26.70
N SER A 463 3.76 -10.30 27.18
CA SER A 463 3.23 -10.21 28.54
C SER A 463 2.07 -11.18 28.76
N ILE A 464 1.13 -11.25 27.82
CA ILE A 464 0.02 -12.20 27.84
C ILE A 464 0.56 -13.64 27.93
N ILE A 465 1.49 -14.04 27.05
CA ILE A 465 2.08 -15.39 27.07
C ILE A 465 2.77 -15.68 28.41
N ARG A 466 3.45 -14.69 29.01
CA ARG A 466 4.18 -14.87 30.27
C ARG A 466 3.26 -15.09 31.45
N HIS A 467 2.12 -14.40 31.49
CA HIS A 467 1.20 -14.44 32.63
C HIS A 467 0.04 -15.42 32.45
N LEU A 468 -0.24 -15.90 31.23
CA LEU A 468 -1.36 -16.80 30.98
C LEU A 468 -1.05 -18.21 31.54
N PRO A 469 -1.81 -18.69 32.54
CA PRO A 469 -1.61 -20.05 33.05
C PRO A 469 -1.99 -21.09 31.97
N LYS A 470 -1.29 -22.24 31.95
CA LYS A 470 -1.40 -23.26 30.89
C LYS A 470 -2.81 -23.85 30.70
N ASP A 471 -3.63 -23.84 31.75
CA ASP A 471 -4.99 -24.39 31.80
C ASP A 471 -6.08 -23.31 31.75
N LYS A 472 -5.70 -22.06 31.50
CA LYS A 472 -6.61 -20.91 31.53
C LYS A 472 -6.71 -20.23 30.18
N GLU A 473 -7.82 -19.55 30.00
CA GLU A 473 -8.14 -18.78 28.81
C GLU A 473 -7.92 -17.28 29.05
N ILE A 474 -7.69 -16.57 27.96
CA ILE A 474 -7.73 -15.10 27.92
C ILE A 474 -8.98 -14.66 27.19
N VAL A 475 -9.62 -13.63 27.75
CA VAL A 475 -10.75 -12.94 27.14
C VAL A 475 -10.42 -11.48 26.94
N ALA A 476 -11.06 -10.84 25.96
CA ALA A 476 -10.84 -9.45 25.63
C ALA A 476 -12.16 -8.67 25.67
N TYR A 477 -12.16 -7.50 26.30
CA TYR A 477 -13.38 -6.71 26.49
C TYR A 477 -13.41 -5.49 25.58
N GLY A 478 -14.30 -5.51 24.57
CA GLY A 478 -14.53 -4.42 23.63
C GLY A 478 -13.33 -4.05 22.75
N LEU A 479 -12.55 -5.05 22.29
CA LEU A 479 -11.30 -4.85 21.57
C LEU A 479 -11.25 -5.57 20.23
N LYS A 480 -10.47 -5.01 19.30
CA LYS A 480 -10.08 -5.70 18.06
C LYS A 480 -8.95 -6.69 18.34
N LEU A 481 -9.14 -7.96 17.97
CA LEU A 481 -8.33 -9.08 18.46
C LEU A 481 -7.16 -9.47 17.55
N ALA A 482 -7.28 -9.24 16.24
CA ALA A 482 -6.31 -9.68 15.23
C ALA A 482 -4.81 -9.54 15.59
N PRO A 483 -4.30 -8.39 16.09
CA PRO A 483 -2.89 -8.27 16.48
C PRO A 483 -2.50 -9.15 17.67
N PHE A 484 -3.43 -9.39 18.60
CA PHE A 484 -3.22 -10.22 19.77
C PHE A 484 -3.26 -11.70 19.39
N ASN A 485 -4.20 -12.13 18.55
CA ASN A 485 -4.23 -13.50 18.03
C ASN A 485 -2.90 -13.89 17.39
N PHE A 486 -2.42 -13.05 16.45
CA PHE A 486 -1.22 -13.34 15.69
C PHE A 486 0.02 -13.50 16.57
N TYR A 487 0.32 -12.50 17.41
CA TYR A 487 1.55 -12.52 18.20
C TYR A 487 1.48 -13.38 19.46
N THR A 488 0.29 -13.74 19.95
CA THR A 488 0.16 -14.74 21.03
C THR A 488 0.16 -16.17 20.49
N GLY A 489 -0.15 -16.37 19.21
CA GLY A 489 -0.39 -17.69 18.62
C GLY A 489 -1.73 -18.30 19.02
N LEU A 490 -2.60 -17.55 19.68
CA LEU A 490 -3.93 -18.00 20.10
C LEU A 490 -4.93 -17.83 18.95
N ASN A 491 -5.42 -18.94 18.42
CA ASN A 491 -6.41 -18.94 17.34
C ASN A 491 -7.76 -18.35 17.76
N LYS A 492 -8.10 -18.38 19.05
CA LYS A 492 -9.33 -17.81 19.58
C LYS A 492 -9.04 -17.03 20.86
N ILE A 493 -9.49 -15.79 20.87
CA ILE A 493 -9.62 -14.93 22.05
C ILE A 493 -11.10 -14.52 22.07
N GLU A 494 -11.80 -14.80 23.16
CA GLU A 494 -13.22 -14.46 23.24
C GLU A 494 -13.39 -12.94 23.40
N GLU A 495 -14.25 -12.33 22.58
CA GLU A 495 -14.61 -10.91 22.71
C GLU A 495 -15.86 -10.76 23.58
N LEU A 496 -15.67 -10.17 24.75
CA LEU A 496 -16.75 -9.76 25.64
C LEU A 496 -17.25 -8.37 25.22
N LYS A 497 -18.55 -8.25 24.98
CA LYS A 497 -19.23 -7.04 24.48
C LYS A 497 -20.01 -6.34 25.57
N THR A 498 -20.47 -7.07 26.58
CA THR A 498 -21.32 -6.53 27.64
C THR A 498 -20.62 -6.53 29.00
N ASN A 499 -21.07 -5.66 29.90
CA ASN A 499 -20.58 -5.67 31.29
C ASN A 499 -20.96 -6.96 32.00
N GLU A 500 -22.10 -7.55 31.67
CA GLU A 500 -22.56 -8.81 32.27
C GLU A 500 -21.61 -9.96 31.94
N GLU A 501 -21.25 -10.10 30.66
CA GLU A 501 -20.22 -11.05 30.20
C GLU A 501 -18.89 -10.84 30.93
N LEU A 502 -18.47 -9.58 31.11
CA LEU A 502 -17.26 -9.25 31.85
C LEU A 502 -17.33 -9.66 33.33
N MET A 503 -18.47 -9.45 33.99
CA MET A 503 -18.66 -9.86 35.39
C MET A 503 -18.65 -11.39 35.53
N LEU A 504 -19.22 -12.10 34.56
CA LEU A 504 -19.15 -13.57 34.50
C LEU A 504 -17.70 -14.03 34.31
N ALA A 505 -16.94 -13.39 33.42
CA ALA A 505 -15.53 -13.70 33.18
C ALA A 505 -14.67 -13.47 34.44
N PHE A 506 -14.91 -12.40 35.21
CA PHE A 506 -14.21 -12.19 36.49
C PHE A 506 -14.44 -13.32 37.49
N ASN A 507 -15.61 -13.98 37.46
CA ASN A 507 -15.91 -15.08 38.37
C ASN A 507 -15.55 -16.46 37.79
N SER A 508 -15.35 -16.58 36.47
CA SER A 508 -15.08 -17.86 35.82
C SER A 508 -13.73 -18.46 36.21
N PRO A 509 -13.66 -19.73 36.66
CA PRO A 509 -12.39 -20.39 36.97
C PRO A 509 -11.57 -20.72 35.72
N SER A 510 -12.15 -20.69 34.51
CA SER A 510 -11.42 -20.90 33.26
C SER A 510 -10.67 -19.66 32.78
N VAL A 511 -11.13 -18.46 33.16
CA VAL A 511 -10.54 -17.19 32.72
C VAL A 511 -9.36 -16.83 33.64
N GLY A 512 -8.16 -16.84 33.06
CA GLY A 512 -6.92 -16.45 33.74
C GLY A 512 -6.59 -14.98 33.55
N LEU A 513 -6.79 -14.46 32.34
CA LEU A 513 -6.44 -13.08 31.98
C LEU A 513 -7.59 -12.36 31.27
N ILE A 514 -7.68 -11.06 31.50
CA ILE A 514 -8.64 -10.18 30.83
C ILE A 514 -7.88 -9.00 30.21
N LEU A 515 -8.02 -8.83 28.90
CA LEU A 515 -7.44 -7.73 28.14
C LEU A 515 -8.50 -6.67 27.86
N LEU A 516 -8.22 -5.40 28.16
CA LEU A 516 -9.14 -4.30 27.88
C LEU A 516 -8.41 -2.99 27.59
N GLY A 517 -9.11 -2.03 26.98
CA GLY A 517 -8.60 -0.68 26.78
C GLY A 517 -8.57 0.11 28.09
N GLU A 518 -7.61 1.02 28.24
CA GLU A 518 -7.48 1.88 29.44
C GLU A 518 -8.75 2.70 29.73
N ASN A 519 -9.40 3.25 28.70
CA ASN A 519 -10.64 4.00 28.89
C ASN A 519 -11.78 3.11 29.44
N SER A 520 -11.82 1.84 29.03
CA SER A 520 -12.78 0.88 29.57
C SER A 520 -12.46 0.56 31.02
N PHE A 521 -11.18 0.34 31.34
CA PHE A 521 -10.73 0.09 32.71
C PHE A 521 -11.06 1.24 33.66
N ILE A 522 -10.77 2.49 33.27
CA ILE A 522 -11.10 3.68 34.07
C ILE A 522 -12.61 3.74 34.34
N ARG A 523 -13.43 3.56 33.30
CA ARG A 523 -14.90 3.57 33.43
C ARG A 523 -15.42 2.47 34.35
N LEU A 524 -14.84 1.26 34.28
CA LEU A 524 -15.21 0.15 35.14
C LEU A 524 -14.81 0.42 36.60
N LYS A 525 -13.63 1.03 36.81
CA LYS A 525 -13.15 1.42 38.14
C LYS A 525 -14.02 2.51 38.78
N GLU A 526 -14.40 3.54 38.02
CA GLU A 526 -15.32 4.61 38.46
C GLU A 526 -16.69 4.06 38.86
N LYS A 527 -17.17 3.02 38.16
CA LYS A 527 -18.43 2.34 38.47
C LYS A 527 -18.29 1.22 39.52
N THR A 528 -17.11 1.06 40.14
CA THR A 528 -16.82 -0.03 41.10
C THR A 528 -17.15 -1.43 40.58
N LEU A 529 -16.99 -1.66 39.27
CA LEU A 529 -17.27 -2.93 38.60
C LEU A 529 -16.05 -3.86 38.51
N ILE A 530 -14.89 -3.45 39.02
CA ILE A 530 -13.70 -4.31 39.08
C ILE A 530 -13.64 -4.94 40.49
N PRO A 531 -13.78 -6.27 40.61
CA PRO A 531 -13.71 -6.95 41.90
C PRO A 531 -12.36 -6.76 42.61
N ALA A 532 -12.35 -6.78 43.96
CA ALA A 532 -11.15 -6.54 44.77
C ALA A 532 -10.05 -7.60 44.62
N ASN A 533 -10.43 -8.81 44.17
CA ASN A 533 -9.53 -9.91 43.86
C ASN A 533 -8.94 -9.83 42.43
N ILE A 534 -9.22 -8.77 41.67
CA ILE A 534 -8.61 -8.53 40.35
C ILE A 534 -7.53 -7.47 40.48
N GLN A 535 -6.40 -7.70 39.84
CA GLN A 535 -5.28 -6.75 39.79
C GLN A 535 -4.83 -6.47 38.36
N MET A 536 -4.25 -5.28 38.18
CA MET A 536 -3.59 -4.89 36.94
C MET A 536 -2.17 -5.43 36.95
N VAL A 537 -1.85 -6.27 35.98
CA VAL A 537 -0.53 -6.88 35.81
C VAL A 537 0.37 -6.00 34.97
N GLU A 538 -0.17 -5.51 33.85
CA GLU A 538 0.61 -4.73 32.90
C GLU A 538 -0.24 -3.67 32.21
N LYS A 539 0.40 -2.56 31.87
CA LYS A 539 -0.15 -1.50 31.04
C LYS A 539 0.83 -1.18 29.93
N ASN A 540 0.39 -1.36 28.69
CA ASN A 540 1.19 -1.03 27.51
C ASN A 540 0.45 -0.08 26.58
N LYS A 541 1.19 0.86 25.99
CA LYS A 541 0.68 1.78 24.98
C LYS A 541 1.02 1.28 23.58
N ILE A 542 -0.01 1.06 22.77
CA ILE A 542 0.11 0.63 21.36
C ILE A 542 -0.54 1.71 20.49
N GLY A 543 0.31 2.47 19.79
CA GLY A 543 -0.07 3.66 19.05
C GLY A 543 -0.63 4.74 19.97
N HIS A 544 -1.87 5.14 19.72
CA HIS A 544 -2.58 6.14 20.52
C HIS A 544 -3.43 5.52 21.65
N ARG A 545 -3.51 4.19 21.73
CA ARG A 545 -4.35 3.48 22.71
C ARG A 545 -3.50 2.78 23.75
N SER A 546 -3.91 2.86 25.00
CA SER A 546 -3.32 2.04 26.06
C SER A 546 -4.21 0.83 26.32
N PHE A 547 -3.56 -0.30 26.58
CA PHE A 547 -4.17 -1.57 26.88
C PHE A 547 -3.72 -2.00 28.28
N ILE A 548 -4.63 -2.65 28.98
CA ILE A 548 -4.44 -3.10 30.35
C ILE A 548 -4.69 -4.61 30.38
N LEU A 549 -3.78 -5.32 31.03
CA LEU A 549 -3.90 -6.74 31.32
C LEU A 549 -4.29 -6.91 32.78
N LEU A 550 -5.40 -7.60 33.03
CA LEU A 550 -5.88 -7.93 34.36
C LEU A 550 -5.74 -9.43 34.63
N GLU A 551 -5.49 -9.76 35.89
CA GLU A 551 -5.38 -11.13 36.40
C GLU A 551 -6.08 -11.22 37.77
N LYS A 552 -6.47 -12.44 38.15
CA LYS A 552 -6.93 -12.75 39.52
C LYS A 552 -5.75 -12.82 40.49
N LYS A 553 -5.88 -12.19 41.65
CA LYS A 553 -4.92 -12.33 42.75
C LYS A 553 -4.87 -13.78 43.20
N VAL A 554 -3.66 -14.33 43.29
CA VAL A 554 -3.42 -15.66 43.87
C VAL A 554 -3.64 -15.56 45.38
N GLU A 555 -4.37 -16.51 45.98
CA GLU A 555 -4.82 -16.53 47.39
C GLU A 555 -3.74 -16.27 48.46
N LYS A 556 -2.45 -16.31 48.11
CA LYS A 556 -1.34 -15.96 49.03
C LYS A 556 -1.28 -14.47 49.40
N GLU A 557 -1.85 -13.57 48.61
CA GLU A 557 -1.80 -12.12 48.86
C GLU A 557 -3.04 -11.57 49.59
N LEU A 558 -4.07 -12.38 49.81
CA LEU A 558 -5.30 -11.97 50.54
C LEU A 558 -5.23 -12.27 52.06
N ARG A 559 -4.09 -12.79 52.55
CA ARG A 559 -3.85 -13.09 53.98
C ARG A 559 -2.85 -12.14 54.66
N GLN A 560 -2.46 -11.05 54.00
CA GLN A 560 -1.77 -9.90 54.61
C GLN A 560 -2.69 -8.70 54.54
#